data_AF-A0AAW6HNR5-F1
#
_entry.id   AF-A0AAW6HNR5-F1
#
_cell.length_a   1.000
_cell.length_b   1.000
_cell.length_c   1.000
_cell.angle_alpha   90.00
_cell.angle_beta   90.00
_cell.angle_gamma   90.00
#
_symmetry.space_group_name_H-M   'P 1'
#
loop_
_entity.id
_entity.type
_entity.pdbx_description
1 polymer ?
#
loop_
_entity_poly.entity_id
_entity_poly.type
_entity_poly.pdbx_seq_one_letter_code
_entity_poly.pdbx_strand_id
1 'polypeptide(L)' 'VRTPRGRVDIVLRTKTTLYVMELKLDKSAGEAMEQIDLKNYPERFALCGLPVVKVAVSFDSERCTIGDWEIINA' A
#
# COMPACT_ATOMS: atom_id res chain seq x y z
N VAL A 1 -3.19 1.34 -9.98
CA VAL A 1 -4.46 2.11 -10.16
C VAL A 1 -4.19 3.61 -10.16
N ARG A 2 -4.62 4.38 -11.18
CA ARG A 2 -4.42 5.86 -11.22
C ARG A 2 -5.42 6.56 -10.32
N THR A 3 -4.95 7.39 -9.40
CA THR A 3 -5.73 8.26 -8.49
C THR A 3 -5.47 9.73 -8.84
N PRO A 4 -6.29 10.68 -8.36
CA PRO A 4 -6.04 12.12 -8.57
C PRO A 4 -4.69 12.61 -8.06
N ARG A 5 -4.08 11.93 -7.08
CA ARG A 5 -2.81 12.33 -6.43
C ARG A 5 -1.60 11.51 -6.86
N GLY A 6 -1.78 10.51 -7.72
CA GLY A 6 -0.70 9.62 -8.18
C GLY A 6 -1.19 8.23 -8.52
N ARG A 7 -0.28 7.25 -8.58
CA ARG A 7 -0.61 5.86 -8.90
C ARG A 7 -0.29 4.97 -7.70
N VAL A 8 -1.29 4.21 -7.25
CA VAL A 8 -1.06 3.08 -6.34
C VAL A 8 -0.49 1.93 -7.16
N ASP A 9 0.52 1.26 -6.63
CA ASP A 9 1.08 0.08 -7.28
C ASP A 9 0.06 -1.07 -7.34
N ILE A 10 -0.47 -1.52 -6.20
CA ILE A 10 -1.43 -2.62 -6.15
C ILE A 10 -2.68 -2.24 -5.34
N VAL A 11 -3.84 -2.57 -5.90
CA VAL A 11 -5.12 -2.54 -5.18
C VAL A 11 -5.74 -3.92 -5.32
N LEU A 12 -5.98 -4.60 -4.20
CA LEU A 12 -6.63 -5.90 -4.17
C LEU A 12 -7.95 -5.79 -3.44
N ARG A 13 -9.06 -6.04 -4.15
CA ARG A 13 -10.39 -6.11 -3.55
C ARG A 13 -10.80 -7.55 -3.36
N THR A 14 -11.19 -7.89 -2.15
CA THR A 14 -11.81 -9.18 -1.80
C THR A 14 -13.29 -9.00 -1.48
N LYS A 15 -13.97 -10.07 -1.07
CA LYS A 15 -15.37 -9.99 -0.60
C LYS A 15 -15.50 -9.18 0.70
N THR A 16 -14.46 -9.12 1.52
CA THR A 16 -14.51 -8.58 2.89
C THR A 16 -13.61 -7.39 3.13
N THR A 17 -12.60 -7.18 2.27
CA THR A 17 -11.51 -6.24 2.56
C THR A 17 -10.91 -5.68 1.27
N LEU A 18 -10.51 -4.42 1.31
CA LEU A 18 -9.76 -3.76 0.23
C LEU A 18 -8.34 -3.47 0.72
N TYR A 19 -7.35 -3.98 -0.01
CA TYR A 19 -5.94 -3.76 0.29
C TYR A 19 -5.37 -2.72 -0.67
N VAL A 20 -4.70 -1.71 -0.10
CA VAL A 20 -3.89 -0.73 -0.82
C VAL A 20 -2.44 -1.06 -0.51
N MET A 21 -1.68 -1.45 -1.52
CA MET A 21 -0.30 -1.88 -1.33
C MET A 21 0.67 -1.02 -2.12
N GLU A 22 1.76 -0.63 -1.48
CA GLU A 22 2.85 0.13 -2.08
C GLU A 22 4.16 -0.64 -1.88
N LEU A 23 4.96 -0.72 -2.94
CA LEU A 23 6.18 -1.51 -2.98
C LEU A 23 7.39 -0.60 -3.16
N LYS A 24 8.50 -0.91 -2.48
CA LYS A 24 9.77 -0.24 -2.67
C LYS A 24 10.91 -1.23 -2.80
N LEU A 25 11.92 -0.86 -3.58
CA LEU A 25 13.20 -1.54 -3.65
C LEU A 25 14.23 -0.74 -2.86
N ASP A 26 14.96 -1.40 -1.96
CA ASP A 26 16.05 -0.84 -1.16
C ASP A 26 15.70 0.44 -0.39
N LYS A 27 14.45 0.53 0.06
CA LYS A 27 13.90 1.59 0.93
C LYS A 27 13.04 0.96 2.01
N SER A 28 12.83 1.65 3.12
CA SER A 28 12.07 1.10 4.24
C SER A 28 10.58 0.89 3.92
N ALA A 29 9.94 -0.04 4.65
CA ALA A 29 8.49 -0.17 4.62
C ALA A 29 7.80 1.12 5.10
N GLY A 30 8.38 1.83 6.08
CA GLY A 30 7.89 3.14 6.52
C GLY A 30 7.81 4.19 5.39
N GLU A 31 8.81 4.27 4.50
CA GLU A 31 8.75 5.17 3.33
C GLU A 31 7.59 4.81 2.38
N ALA A 32 7.32 3.51 2.20
CA ALA A 32 6.18 3.04 1.42
C ALA A 32 4.85 3.40 2.11
N MET A 33 4.77 3.26 3.44
CA MET A 33 3.57 3.62 4.21
C MET A 33 3.30 5.13 4.16
N GLU A 34 4.33 5.95 4.32
CA GLU A 34 4.23 7.41 4.22
C GLU A 34 3.70 7.83 2.84
N GLN A 35 4.12 7.15 1.76
CA GLN A 35 3.56 7.42 0.44
C GLN A 35 2.06 7.09 0.36
N ILE A 36 1.60 5.98 0.96
CA ILE A 36 0.17 5.63 1.00
C ILE A 36 -0.63 6.76 1.69
N ASP A 37 -0.10 7.28 2.79
CA ASP A 37 -0.74 8.31 3.61
C ASP A 37 -0.74 9.69 2.93
N LEU A 38 0.41 10.16 2.46
CA LEU A 38 0.55 11.46 1.78
C LEU A 38 -0.35 11.58 0.55
N LYS A 39 -0.52 10.46 -0.16
CA LYS A 39 -1.35 10.42 -1.37
C LYS A 39 -2.84 10.22 -1.08
N ASN A 40 -3.18 9.98 0.19
CA ASN A 40 -4.52 9.72 0.68
C ASN A 40 -5.29 8.70 -0.17
N TYR A 41 -4.60 7.63 -0.57
CA TYR A 41 -5.20 6.59 -1.40
C TYR A 41 -6.42 5.90 -0.76
N PRO A 42 -6.45 5.65 0.56
CA PRO A 42 -7.62 5.05 1.22
C PRO A 42 -8.92 5.85 1.04
N GLU A 43 -8.86 7.18 1.07
CA GLU A 43 -10.04 8.06 0.96
C GLU A 43 -10.81 7.83 -0.34
N ARG A 44 -10.11 7.50 -1.43
CA ARG A 44 -10.75 7.17 -2.71
C ARG A 44 -11.67 5.95 -2.62
N PHE A 45 -11.40 5.04 -1.69
CA PHE A 45 -12.13 3.80 -1.50
C PHE A 45 -13.17 3.88 -0.39
N ALA A 46 -13.37 5.05 0.24
CA ALA A 46 -14.33 5.24 1.34
C ALA A 46 -15.76 4.76 0.99
N LEU A 47 -16.17 4.89 -0.29
CA LEU A 47 -17.48 4.46 -0.77
C LEU A 47 -17.56 2.97 -1.15
N CYS A 48 -16.48 2.20 -1.03
CA CYS A 48 -16.49 0.78 -1.35
C CYS A 48 -17.21 -0.07 -0.29
N GLY A 49 -17.50 0.50 0.89
CA GLY A 49 -18.18 -0.20 1.98
C GLY A 49 -17.39 -1.37 2.56
N LEU A 50 -16.08 -1.43 2.31
CA LEU A 50 -15.17 -2.45 2.80
C LEU A 50 -14.10 -1.80 3.69
N PRO A 51 -13.66 -2.45 4.78
CA PRO A 51 -12.49 -2.02 5.52
C PRO A 51 -11.27 -1.96 4.59
N VAL A 52 -10.46 -0.91 4.76
CA VAL A 52 -9.25 -0.69 3.97
C VAL A 52 -8.05 -1.11 4.80
N VAL A 53 -7.16 -1.92 4.22
CA VAL A 53 -5.89 -2.33 4.83
C VAL A 53 -4.76 -1.77 3.99
N LYS A 54 -3.83 -1.05 4.62
CA LYS A 54 -2.62 -0.53 3.99
C LYS A 54 -1.52 -1.57 4.18
N VAL A 55 -0.80 -1.87 3.10
CA VAL A 55 0.34 -2.79 3.12
C VAL A 55 1.53 -2.10 2.48
N ALA A 56 2.59 -1.92 3.23
CA ALA A 56 3.85 -1.40 2.73
C ALA A 56 4.87 -2.52 2.69
N VAL A 57 5.56 -2.69 1.56
CA VAL A 57 6.56 -3.75 1.38
C VAL A 57 7.87 -3.16 0.89
N SER A 58 8.94 -3.55 1.56
CA SER A 58 10.32 -3.31 1.16
C SER A 58 10.91 -4.58 0.57
N PHE A 59 11.51 -4.48 -0.61
CA PHE A 59 12.33 -5.52 -1.22
C PHE A 59 13.82 -5.22 -1.01
N ASP A 60 14.56 -6.26 -0.69
CA ASP A 60 16.02 -6.28 -0.57
C ASP A 60 16.61 -6.84 -1.88
N SER A 61 17.33 -5.99 -2.62
CA SER A 61 17.91 -6.36 -3.91
C SER A 61 19.10 -7.32 -3.80
N GLU A 62 19.84 -7.31 -2.68
CA GLU A 62 20.96 -8.23 -2.47
C GLU A 62 20.46 -9.65 -2.23
N ARG A 63 19.42 -9.79 -1.41
CA ARG A 63 18.81 -11.09 -1.07
C ARG A 63 17.78 -11.55 -2.09
N CYS A 64 17.39 -10.69 -3.03
CA CYS A 64 16.32 -10.94 -4.00
C CYS A 64 15.00 -11.38 -3.33
N THR A 65 14.65 -10.77 -2.19
CA THR A 65 13.48 -11.16 -1.37
C THR A 65 12.85 -9.95 -0.69
N ILE A 66 11.79 -10.17 0.10
CA ILE A 66 11.21 -9.14 0.96
C ILE A 66 12.17 -8.85 2.11
N GLY A 67 12.59 -7.59 2.24
CA GLY A 67 13.42 -7.11 3.33
C GLY A 67 12.60 -6.81 4.59
N ASP A 68 11.46 -6.12 4.43
CA ASP A 68 10.58 -5.73 5.54
C ASP A 68 9.15 -5.44 5.05
N TRP A 69 8.18 -5.41 5.96
CA TRP A 69 6.79 -5.05 5.65
C TRP A 69 6.04 -4.46 6.85
N GLU A 70 5.08 -3.59 6.55
CA GLU A 70 4.16 -3.02 7.54
C GLU A 70 2.71 -3.16 7.09
N ILE A 71 1.83 -3.44 8.04
CA ILE A 71 0.38 -3.59 7.82
C ILE A 71 -0.36 -2.70 8.81
N ILE A 72 -1.24 -1.84 8.30
CA ILE A 72 -2.09 -0.97 9.12
C ILE A 72 -3.54 -1.12 8.66
N ASN A 73 -4.42 -1.42 9.61
CA ASN A 73 -5.87 -1.37 9.39
C ASN A 73 -6.30 0.09 9.43
N ALA A 74 -6.84 0.59 8.31
CA ALA A 74 -7.22 2.00 8.11
C ALA A 74 -8.69 2.26 8.49
#